data_AF-A0A438XB07-F1
#
_entry.id   AF-A0A438XB07-F1
#
_cell.length_a   1.000
_cell.length_b   1.000
_cell.length_c   1.000
_cell.angle_alpha   90.00
_cell.angle_beta   90.00
_cell.angle_gamma   90.00
#
_symmetry.space_group_name_H-M   'P 1'
#
loop_
_entity.id
_entity.type
_entity.pdbx_description
1 polymer ?
#
loop_
_entity_poly.entity_id
_entity_poly.type
_entity_poly.pdbx_seq_one_letter_code
_entity_poly.pdbx_strand_id
1 'polypeptide(L)'
;KSMRWGNVEKSFIRPIHNICVLFNGENFNDIEVKEYGFKTKQATKAHRQEGFDFIQVDSPKAYFEVLEKNHVILDPKKREAKILQEIKELEKKHDIIVEMDRDLLDEVVAITEYPSTLLGEFDKAFLKLPSEIITTSMKENQRYFATFSQKSQEESPTLHNGFVVVSNAINKDKQKIILGNQKVLKARLSDAVFFYENDLKKPLDNAPLESVVFVQGLGTLKDKMERESIIAQYLTQKYASSLNMPLEKALELVKRAVQIAKADLLSEVVYEFS
;
A
#
# COMPACT_ATOMS: atom_id res chain seq x y z
N LYS A 1 -9.83 -11.67 4.23
CA LYS A 1 -10.57 -12.77 4.88
C LYS A 1 -11.18 -13.64 3.79
N SER A 2 -11.05 -14.96 3.86
CA SER A 2 -11.74 -15.87 2.93
C SER A 2 -13.25 -15.89 3.22
N MET A 3 -14.04 -16.04 2.17
CA MET A 3 -15.50 -16.08 2.18
C MET A 3 -15.98 -17.53 2.18
N ARG A 4 -17.05 -17.79 2.92
CA ARG A 4 -17.80 -19.07 2.94
C ARG A 4 -19.29 -18.78 2.70
N TRP A 5 -20.00 -19.76 2.15
CA TRP A 5 -21.42 -19.63 1.82
C TRP A 5 -22.26 -20.65 2.57
N GLY A 6 -23.14 -20.16 3.44
CA GLY A 6 -24.03 -21.01 4.23
C GLY A 6 -23.27 -22.10 4.97
N ASN A 7 -23.62 -23.36 4.69
CA ASN A 7 -23.07 -24.54 5.36
C ASN A 7 -21.90 -25.19 4.58
N VAL A 8 -21.33 -24.49 3.60
CA VAL A 8 -20.29 -25.03 2.72
C VAL A 8 -18.90 -24.87 3.35
N GLU A 9 -18.13 -25.96 3.39
CA GLU A 9 -16.81 -25.98 4.02
C GLU A 9 -15.72 -25.25 3.22
N LYS A 10 -15.80 -25.31 1.88
CA LYS A 10 -14.84 -24.64 1.01
C LYS A 10 -14.96 -23.13 1.13
N SER A 11 -13.80 -22.48 1.15
CA SER A 11 -13.69 -21.03 1.19
C SER A 11 -13.01 -20.51 -0.06
N PHE A 12 -13.42 -19.33 -0.52
CA PHE A 12 -12.77 -18.63 -1.62
C PHE A 12 -12.31 -17.25 -1.17
N ILE A 13 -11.22 -16.72 -1.72
CA ILE A 13 -10.63 -15.45 -1.23
C ILE A 13 -11.50 -14.22 -1.52
N ARG A 14 -12.45 -14.32 -2.46
CA ARG A 14 -13.40 -13.26 -2.82
C ARG A 14 -14.81 -13.81 -2.94
N PRO A 15 -15.85 -12.97 -2.89
CA PRO A 15 -17.19 -13.43 -3.15
C PRO A 15 -17.36 -13.98 -4.57
N ILE A 16 -17.86 -15.21 -4.72
CA ILE A 16 -18.37 -15.73 -5.99
C ILE A 16 -19.72 -15.07 -6.25
N HIS A 17 -19.89 -14.46 -7.42
CA HIS A 17 -21.14 -13.82 -7.84
C HIS A 17 -21.87 -14.57 -8.96
N ASN A 18 -21.16 -15.48 -9.63
CA ASN A 18 -21.57 -16.21 -10.83
C ASN A 18 -20.62 -17.40 -11.06
N ILE A 19 -21.15 -18.51 -11.58
CA ILE A 19 -20.38 -19.59 -12.20
C ILE A 19 -20.95 -19.80 -13.62
N CYS A 20 -20.20 -19.35 -14.64
CA CYS A 20 -20.57 -19.51 -16.04
C CYS A 20 -19.93 -20.76 -16.63
N VAL A 21 -20.74 -21.70 -17.12
CA VAL A 21 -20.28 -22.93 -17.76
C VAL A 21 -20.69 -22.91 -19.23
N LEU A 22 -19.69 -23.07 -20.12
CA LEU A 22 -19.87 -23.11 -21.56
C LEU A 22 -19.13 -24.34 -22.09
N PHE A 23 -19.86 -25.30 -22.65
CA PHE A 23 -19.25 -26.51 -23.21
C PHE A 23 -20.10 -27.06 -24.36
N ASN A 24 -19.51 -27.19 -25.55
CA ASN A 24 -20.12 -27.77 -26.76
C ASN A 24 -21.54 -27.27 -27.13
N GLY A 25 -21.92 -26.06 -26.71
CA GLY A 25 -23.27 -25.52 -26.96
C GLY A 25 -24.39 -26.20 -26.16
N GLU A 26 -24.05 -27.07 -25.20
CA GLU A 26 -25.03 -27.66 -24.28
C GLU A 26 -25.45 -26.66 -23.21
N ASN A 27 -26.68 -26.80 -22.73
CA ASN A 27 -27.24 -25.95 -21.69
C ASN A 27 -26.88 -26.49 -20.31
N PHE A 28 -25.98 -25.79 -19.62
CA PHE A 28 -25.58 -26.08 -18.24
C PHE A 28 -26.20 -25.09 -17.23
N ASN A 29 -27.39 -24.53 -17.49
CA ASN A 29 -28.06 -23.70 -16.49
C ASN A 29 -28.59 -24.53 -15.31
N ASP A 30 -28.63 -23.92 -14.13
CA ASP A 30 -29.25 -24.44 -12.90
C ASP A 30 -28.61 -25.71 -12.29
N ILE A 31 -27.41 -26.08 -12.73
CA ILE A 31 -26.64 -27.17 -12.13
C ILE A 31 -26.03 -26.69 -10.82
N GLU A 32 -26.27 -27.43 -9.75
CA GLU A 32 -25.76 -27.10 -8.43
C GLU A 32 -24.26 -27.43 -8.29
N VAL A 33 -23.46 -26.40 -8.03
CA VAL A 33 -22.05 -26.51 -7.64
C VAL A 33 -21.98 -26.56 -6.12
N LYS A 34 -22.12 -27.78 -5.58
CA LYS A 34 -22.23 -28.04 -4.13
C LYS A 34 -21.06 -27.48 -3.33
N GLU A 35 -19.84 -27.48 -3.88
CA GLU A 35 -18.67 -26.95 -3.16
C GLU A 35 -18.68 -25.44 -2.95
N TYR A 36 -19.58 -24.69 -3.59
CA TYR A 36 -19.70 -23.25 -3.38
C TYR A 36 -21.14 -22.81 -3.08
N GLY A 37 -22.12 -23.72 -3.14
CA GLY A 37 -23.53 -23.41 -2.93
C GLY A 37 -24.13 -22.49 -4.00
N PHE A 38 -23.58 -22.54 -5.22
CA PHE A 38 -24.05 -21.74 -6.37
C PHE A 38 -24.64 -22.63 -7.44
N LYS A 39 -25.62 -22.11 -8.18
CA LYS A 39 -26.06 -22.70 -9.44
C LYS A 39 -25.32 -22.09 -10.61
N THR A 40 -24.99 -22.90 -11.59
CA THR A 40 -24.41 -22.45 -12.85
C THR A 40 -25.43 -21.64 -13.65
N LYS A 41 -24.95 -20.64 -14.38
CA LYS A 41 -25.76 -19.86 -15.31
C LYS A 41 -24.95 -19.53 -16.55
N GLN A 42 -25.52 -19.71 -17.72
CA GLN A 42 -24.92 -19.39 -19.02
C GLN A 42 -24.95 -17.88 -19.30
N ALA A 43 -24.44 -17.12 -18.35
CA ALA A 43 -24.45 -15.68 -18.35
C ALA A 43 -23.30 -15.15 -17.50
N THR A 44 -22.96 -13.89 -17.69
CA THR A 44 -21.98 -13.18 -16.87
C THR A 44 -22.56 -11.93 -16.25
N LYS A 45 -21.81 -11.35 -15.29
CA LYS A 45 -22.08 -10.02 -14.76
C LYS A 45 -20.98 -9.10 -15.24
N ALA A 46 -21.40 -7.90 -15.66
CA ALA A 46 -20.49 -6.83 -16.04
C ALA A 46 -19.95 -6.09 -14.82
N HIS A 47 -19.21 -5.01 -15.08
CA HIS A 47 -18.81 -4.08 -14.04
C HIS A 47 -20.03 -3.57 -13.27
N ARG A 48 -19.92 -3.49 -11.94
CA ARG A 48 -21.04 -3.13 -11.03
C ARG A 48 -21.76 -1.81 -11.32
N GLN A 49 -21.16 -0.93 -12.12
CA GLN A 49 -21.77 0.35 -12.51
C GLN A 49 -22.58 0.28 -13.82
N GLU A 50 -22.43 -0.80 -14.59
CA GLU A 50 -23.29 -1.09 -15.74
C GLU A 50 -24.62 -1.71 -15.30
N GLY A 51 -24.64 -2.34 -14.12
CA GLY A 51 -25.82 -2.96 -13.54
C GLY A 51 -25.46 -4.23 -12.75
N PHE A 52 -26.50 -4.87 -12.21
CA PHE A 52 -26.36 -6.15 -11.48
C PHE A 52 -26.99 -7.33 -12.23
N ASP A 53 -27.57 -7.06 -13.40
CA ASP A 53 -28.25 -8.04 -14.21
C ASP A 53 -27.26 -9.00 -14.89
N PHE A 54 -27.77 -10.19 -15.18
CA PHE A 54 -27.03 -11.18 -15.95
C PHE A 54 -27.10 -10.85 -17.43
N ILE A 55 -25.95 -10.91 -18.11
CA ILE A 55 -25.82 -10.78 -19.56
C ILE A 55 -25.57 -12.19 -20.11
N GLN A 56 -26.44 -12.66 -20.99
CA GLN A 56 -26.32 -13.99 -21.59
C GLN A 56 -25.02 -14.10 -22.41
N VAL A 57 -24.40 -15.29 -22.37
CA VAL A 57 -23.15 -15.57 -23.07
C VAL A 57 -23.26 -16.91 -23.81
N ASP A 58 -23.28 -16.87 -25.14
CA ASP A 58 -23.53 -18.08 -25.93
C ASP A 58 -22.25 -18.83 -26.34
N SER A 59 -21.08 -18.21 -26.21
CA SER A 59 -19.80 -18.84 -26.53
C SER A 59 -18.64 -18.25 -25.74
N PRO A 60 -17.50 -18.97 -25.61
CA PRO A 60 -16.30 -18.42 -24.99
C PRO A 60 -15.84 -17.10 -25.63
N LYS A 61 -15.99 -16.94 -26.96
CA LYS A 61 -15.67 -15.67 -27.63
C LYS A 61 -16.59 -14.54 -27.17
N ALA A 62 -17.90 -14.81 -27.13
CA ALA A 62 -18.89 -13.84 -26.67
C ALA A 62 -18.65 -13.42 -25.20
N TYR A 63 -18.11 -14.31 -24.36
CA TYR A 63 -17.76 -13.99 -22.98
C TYR A 63 -16.79 -12.80 -22.89
N PHE A 64 -15.69 -12.86 -23.64
CA PHE A 64 -14.70 -11.79 -23.64
C PHE A 64 -15.24 -10.49 -24.24
N GLU A 65 -15.99 -10.59 -25.34
CA GLU A 65 -16.60 -9.42 -26.00
C GLU A 65 -17.64 -8.72 -25.09
N VAL A 66 -18.47 -9.50 -24.39
CA VAL A 66 -19.44 -9.00 -23.43
C VAL A 66 -18.74 -8.29 -22.28
N LEU A 67 -17.69 -8.88 -21.70
CA LEU A 67 -16.94 -8.23 -20.62
C LEU A 67 -16.30 -6.92 -21.07
N GLU A 68 -15.63 -6.91 -22.23
CA GLU A 68 -14.96 -5.71 -22.75
C GLU A 68 -15.95 -4.59 -23.07
N LYS A 69 -17.08 -4.91 -23.72
CA LYS A 69 -18.15 -3.96 -24.03
C LYS A 69 -18.80 -3.35 -22.79
N ASN A 70 -18.82 -4.09 -21.69
CA ASN A 70 -19.41 -3.65 -20.43
C ASN A 70 -18.33 -3.36 -19.37
N HIS A 71 -17.22 -2.78 -19.82
CA HIS A 71 -16.17 -2.20 -19.00
C HIS A 71 -15.56 -3.16 -17.98
N VAL A 72 -15.15 -4.35 -18.45
CA VAL A 72 -14.33 -5.29 -17.67
C VAL A 72 -13.16 -5.74 -18.54
N ILE A 73 -11.94 -5.37 -18.14
CA ILE A 73 -10.71 -5.85 -18.76
C ILE A 73 -10.26 -7.09 -17.99
N LEU A 74 -10.59 -8.27 -18.51
CA LEU A 74 -10.31 -9.53 -17.80
C LEU A 74 -8.80 -9.79 -17.62
N ASP A 75 -8.02 -9.58 -18.69
CA ASP A 75 -6.58 -9.83 -18.70
C ASP A 75 -5.83 -8.84 -17.78
N PRO A 76 -5.16 -9.31 -16.72
CA PRO A 76 -4.37 -8.46 -15.82
C PRO A 76 -3.28 -7.67 -16.57
N LYS A 77 -2.65 -8.25 -17.60
CA LYS A 77 -1.59 -7.57 -18.35
C LYS A 77 -2.13 -6.39 -19.15
N LYS A 78 -3.34 -6.51 -19.69
CA LYS A 78 -4.02 -5.39 -20.36
C LYS A 78 -4.36 -4.26 -19.37
N ARG A 79 -4.78 -4.60 -18.14
CA ARG A 79 -5.03 -3.62 -17.08
C ARG A 79 -3.75 -2.91 -16.66
N GLU A 80 -2.68 -3.66 -16.41
CA GLU A 80 -1.36 -3.10 -16.08
C GLU A 80 -0.88 -2.14 -17.17
N ALA A 81 -0.90 -2.59 -18.44
CA ALA A 81 -0.48 -1.77 -19.58
C ALA A 81 -1.29 -0.46 -19.69
N LYS A 82 -2.60 -0.53 -19.47
CA LYS A 82 -3.48 0.65 -19.45
C LYS A 82 -3.09 1.62 -18.33
N ILE A 83 -2.91 1.14 -17.11
CA ILE A 83 -2.51 1.97 -15.95
C ILE A 83 -1.17 2.64 -16.22
N LEU A 84 -0.16 1.88 -16.66
CA LEU A 84 1.17 2.40 -16.96
C LEU A 84 1.16 3.43 -18.08
N GLN A 85 0.34 3.23 -19.12
CA GLN A 85 0.18 4.19 -20.20
C GLN A 85 -0.41 5.50 -19.68
N GLU A 86 -1.53 5.44 -18.94
CA GLU A 86 -2.18 6.66 -18.43
C GLU A 86 -1.31 7.37 -17.38
N ILE A 87 -0.53 6.65 -16.57
CA ILE A 87 0.47 7.25 -15.67
C ILE A 87 1.51 8.03 -16.48
N LYS A 88 2.07 7.46 -17.55
CA LYS A 88 3.04 8.17 -18.41
C LYS A 88 2.45 9.41 -19.07
N GLU A 89 1.15 9.39 -19.40
CA GLU A 89 0.45 10.57 -19.91
C GLU A 89 0.33 11.66 -18.85
N LEU A 90 0.03 11.30 -17.59
CA LEU A 90 0.01 12.23 -16.46
C LEU A 90 1.40 12.82 -16.16
N GLU A 91 2.44 11.99 -16.16
CA GLU A 91 3.83 12.41 -15.98
C GLU A 91 4.21 13.51 -16.98
N LYS A 92 3.98 13.27 -18.28
CA LYS A 92 4.27 14.23 -19.34
C LYS A 92 3.43 15.50 -19.24
N LYS A 93 2.15 15.36 -18.91
CA LYS A 93 1.22 16.49 -18.87
C LYS A 93 1.49 17.45 -17.71
N HIS A 94 1.93 16.90 -16.58
CA HIS A 94 2.10 17.67 -15.33
C HIS A 94 3.57 17.89 -14.95
N ASP A 95 4.52 17.42 -15.77
CA ASP A 95 5.96 17.53 -15.52
C ASP A 95 6.39 16.91 -14.17
N ILE A 96 5.84 15.73 -13.90
CA ILE A 96 6.07 14.95 -12.69
C ILE A 96 6.63 13.57 -13.03
N ILE A 97 7.19 12.91 -12.02
CA ILE A 97 7.61 11.51 -12.05
C ILE A 97 6.75 10.77 -11.02
N VAL A 98 6.17 9.64 -11.41
CA VAL A 98 5.41 8.78 -10.49
C VAL A 98 6.33 7.68 -9.96
N GLU A 99 6.42 7.56 -8.64
CA GLU A 99 7.15 6.45 -8.03
C GLU A 99 6.39 5.15 -8.27
N MET A 100 7.00 4.27 -9.06
CA MET A 100 6.39 3.02 -9.47
C MET A 100 6.81 1.88 -8.53
N ASP A 101 5.99 1.66 -7.51
CA ASP A 101 6.08 0.46 -6.68
C ASP A 101 5.37 -0.72 -7.37
N ARG A 102 6.10 -1.82 -7.59
CA ARG A 102 5.59 -2.99 -8.32
C ARG A 102 4.55 -3.77 -7.54
N ASP A 103 4.71 -3.91 -6.23
CA ASP A 103 3.77 -4.64 -5.39
C ASP A 103 2.43 -3.88 -5.31
N LEU A 104 2.49 -2.54 -5.19
CA LEU A 104 1.31 -1.69 -5.25
C LEU A 104 0.62 -1.76 -6.61
N LEU A 105 1.38 -1.75 -7.72
CA LEU A 105 0.82 -1.89 -9.06
C LEU A 105 0.08 -3.23 -9.22
N ASP A 106 0.68 -4.33 -8.78
CA ASP A 106 0.07 -5.66 -8.84
C ASP A 106 -1.22 -5.71 -8.00
N GLU A 107 -1.23 -5.10 -6.81
CA GLU A 107 -2.44 -5.01 -5.99
C GLU A 107 -3.53 -4.20 -6.70
N VAL A 108 -3.19 -3.01 -7.23
CA VAL A 108 -4.11 -2.13 -7.93
C VAL A 108 -4.69 -2.81 -9.17
N VAL A 109 -3.87 -3.52 -9.95
CA VAL A 109 -4.32 -4.35 -11.06
C VAL A 109 -5.30 -5.42 -10.55
N ALA A 110 -5.00 -6.09 -9.44
CA ALA A 110 -5.85 -7.15 -8.91
C ALA A 110 -7.21 -6.67 -8.36
N ILE A 111 -7.33 -5.42 -7.93
CA ILE A 111 -8.57 -4.87 -7.33
C ILE A 111 -9.40 -4.01 -8.29
N THR A 112 -8.91 -3.73 -9.50
CA THR A 112 -9.61 -2.94 -10.52
C THR A 112 -10.00 -3.81 -11.71
N GLU A 113 -11.23 -3.68 -12.19
CA GLU A 113 -11.76 -4.37 -13.36
C GLU A 113 -11.63 -3.51 -14.63
N TYR A 114 -11.76 -2.19 -14.47
CA TYR A 114 -11.62 -1.19 -15.52
C TYR A 114 -10.93 0.07 -14.96
N PRO A 115 -9.58 0.05 -14.90
CA PRO A 115 -8.83 1.11 -14.24
C PRO A 115 -8.86 2.42 -15.05
N SER A 116 -8.97 3.55 -14.36
CA SER A 116 -8.66 4.89 -14.86
C SER A 116 -7.76 5.61 -13.85
N THR A 117 -6.61 6.10 -14.30
CA THR A 117 -5.70 6.87 -13.44
C THR A 117 -6.18 8.32 -13.32
N LEU A 118 -6.03 8.90 -12.14
CA LEU A 118 -6.41 10.27 -11.84
C LEU A 118 -5.31 10.91 -10.99
N LEU A 119 -4.91 12.13 -11.34
CA LEU A 119 -4.01 12.94 -10.54
C LEU A 119 -4.82 13.78 -9.54
N GLY A 120 -4.47 13.68 -8.27
CA GLY A 120 -4.95 14.55 -7.21
C GLY A 120 -3.79 15.28 -6.53
N GLU A 121 -4.12 16.31 -5.77
CA GLU A 121 -3.13 17.12 -5.03
C GLU A 121 -3.48 17.22 -3.55
N PHE A 122 -2.47 17.33 -2.70
CA PHE A 122 -2.65 17.66 -1.29
C PHE A 122 -2.02 19.02 -0.98
N ASP A 123 -2.34 19.54 0.20
CA ASP A 123 -1.83 20.85 0.64
C ASP A 123 -0.29 20.82 0.79
N LYS A 124 0.39 21.79 0.20
CA LYS A 124 1.85 21.92 0.28
C LYS A 124 2.35 22.04 1.73
N ALA A 125 1.51 22.48 2.67
CA ALA A 125 1.85 22.51 4.09
C ALA A 125 2.25 21.14 4.66
N PHE A 126 1.79 20.03 4.06
CA PHE A 126 2.19 18.68 4.47
C PHE A 126 3.60 18.31 4.05
N LEU A 127 4.22 19.01 3.09
CA LEU A 127 5.61 18.77 2.69
C LEU A 127 6.64 19.09 3.80
N LYS A 128 6.19 19.61 4.95
CA LYS A 128 7.01 19.69 6.18
C LYS A 128 7.30 18.33 6.80
N LEU A 129 6.47 17.32 6.51
CA LEU A 129 6.71 15.95 6.95
C LEU A 129 7.85 15.34 6.14
N PRO A 130 8.65 14.44 6.73
CA PRO A 130 9.53 13.57 5.98
C PRO A 130 8.79 12.88 4.83
N SER A 131 9.43 12.79 3.67
CA SER A 131 8.84 12.19 2.46
C SER A 131 8.32 10.78 2.71
N GLU A 132 9.05 10.00 3.51
CA GLU A 132 8.76 8.62 3.85
C GLU A 132 7.43 8.47 4.58
N ILE A 133 7.05 9.42 5.44
CA ILE A 133 5.76 9.41 6.14
C ILE A 133 4.62 9.63 5.12
N ILE A 134 4.82 10.58 4.20
CA ILE A 134 3.81 10.92 3.19
C ILE A 134 3.62 9.76 2.20
N THR A 135 4.72 9.22 1.65
CA THR A 135 4.66 8.13 0.67
C THR A 135 4.13 6.85 1.29
N THR A 136 4.53 6.52 2.53
CA THR A 136 4.01 5.36 3.26
C THR A 136 2.51 5.48 3.53
N SER A 137 2.03 6.66 3.98
CA SER A 137 0.60 6.88 4.19
C SER A 137 -0.21 6.75 2.90
N MET A 138 0.32 7.26 1.78
CA MET A 138 -0.29 7.11 0.46
C MET A 138 -0.38 5.65 0.01
N LYS A 139 0.73 4.91 0.11
CA LYS A 139 0.84 3.51 -0.33
C LYS A 139 -0.03 2.61 0.54
N GLU A 140 0.23 2.55 1.83
CA GLU A 140 -0.35 1.55 2.73
C GLU A 140 -1.82 1.81 3.05
N ASN A 141 -2.20 3.07 3.27
CA ASN A 141 -3.58 3.36 3.68
C ASN A 141 -4.53 3.53 2.50
N GLN A 142 -4.04 4.00 1.35
CA GLN A 142 -4.90 4.46 0.25
C GLN A 142 -4.56 3.91 -1.13
N ARG A 143 -3.46 3.16 -1.30
CA ARG A 143 -3.01 2.62 -2.59
C ARG A 143 -2.77 3.71 -3.64
N TYR A 144 -2.20 4.84 -3.23
CA TYR A 144 -1.82 5.91 -4.13
C TYR A 144 -0.34 5.82 -4.48
N PHE A 145 0.00 6.24 -5.70
CA PHE A 145 1.38 6.40 -6.12
C PHE A 145 1.83 7.83 -5.84
N ALA A 146 2.95 7.97 -5.14
CA ALA A 146 3.56 9.27 -4.87
C ALA A 146 4.10 9.90 -6.15
N THR A 147 4.11 11.24 -6.18
CA THR A 147 4.64 12.00 -7.31
C THR A 147 5.85 12.81 -6.87
N PHE A 148 6.82 12.95 -7.74
CA PHE A 148 8.05 13.70 -7.53
C PHE A 148 8.23 14.71 -8.66
N SER A 149 8.95 15.79 -8.40
CA SER A 149 9.36 16.73 -9.45
C SER A 149 10.31 16.04 -10.44
N GLN A 150 10.27 16.45 -11.71
CA GLN A 150 11.29 16.06 -12.67
C GLN A 150 12.68 16.46 -12.16
N LYS A 151 13.67 15.58 -12.35
CA LYS A 151 15.06 15.83 -11.95
C LYS A 151 15.62 17.03 -12.72
N SER A 152 16.22 17.98 -12.01
CA SER A 152 17.36 18.74 -12.54
C SER A 152 18.58 17.82 -12.55
N GLN A 153 19.56 18.06 -13.43
CA GLN A 153 20.69 17.14 -13.67
C GLN A 153 21.58 16.86 -12.44
N GLU A 154 21.40 17.60 -11.34
CA GLU A 154 22.30 17.59 -10.18
C GLU A 154 21.60 17.29 -8.84
N GLU A 155 20.27 17.10 -8.82
CA GLU A 155 19.52 16.95 -7.56
C GLU A 155 18.71 15.65 -7.48
N SER A 156 18.56 15.16 -6.26
CA SER A 156 17.62 14.08 -5.93
C SER A 156 16.18 14.55 -6.23
N PRO A 157 15.30 13.65 -6.72
CA PRO A 157 13.91 13.99 -6.99
C PRO A 157 13.23 14.46 -5.69
N THR A 158 12.56 15.61 -5.74
CA THR A 158 11.86 16.18 -4.59
C THR A 158 10.39 15.77 -4.62
N LEU A 159 9.83 15.40 -3.48
CA LEU A 159 8.42 15.02 -3.38
C LEU A 159 7.52 16.18 -3.86
N HIS A 160 6.66 15.88 -4.83
CA HIS A 160 5.65 16.81 -5.34
C HIS A 160 4.35 16.66 -4.54
N ASN A 161 3.58 17.74 -4.38
CA ASN A 161 2.33 17.72 -3.61
C ASN A 161 1.15 17.04 -4.34
N GLY A 162 1.46 16.00 -5.13
CA GLY A 162 0.52 15.24 -5.93
C GLY A 162 0.56 13.75 -5.62
N PHE A 163 -0.52 13.07 -5.98
CA PHE A 163 -0.63 11.62 -5.89
C PHE A 163 -1.46 11.10 -7.06
N VAL A 164 -1.13 9.91 -7.55
CA VAL A 164 -1.94 9.23 -8.56
C VAL A 164 -2.78 8.15 -7.89
N VAL A 165 -4.09 8.19 -8.14
CA VAL A 165 -5.04 7.15 -7.74
C VAL A 165 -5.55 6.42 -8.97
N VAL A 166 -5.71 5.10 -8.88
CA VAL A 166 -6.35 4.30 -9.91
C VAL A 166 -7.78 3.99 -9.51
N SER A 167 -8.72 4.58 -10.23
CA SER A 167 -10.15 4.41 -9.99
C SER A 167 -10.70 3.22 -10.77
N ASN A 168 -11.57 2.43 -10.13
CA ASN A 168 -12.40 1.43 -10.80
C ASN A 168 -13.80 2.01 -11.13
N ALA A 169 -13.86 3.27 -11.56
CA ALA A 169 -15.11 3.95 -11.85
C ALA A 169 -15.22 4.29 -13.34
N ILE A 170 -16.38 3.99 -13.95
CA ILE A 170 -16.61 4.15 -15.40
C ILE A 170 -17.18 5.53 -15.72
N ASN A 171 -18.32 5.88 -15.11
CA ASN A 171 -19.14 7.03 -15.49
C ASN A 171 -19.36 7.99 -14.32
N LYS A 172 -18.29 8.35 -13.62
CA LYS A 172 -18.35 9.34 -12.54
C LYS A 172 -17.62 10.60 -12.93
N ASP A 173 -18.15 11.72 -12.46
CA ASP A 173 -17.47 13.01 -12.43
C ASP A 173 -16.09 12.81 -11.78
N LYS A 174 -15.05 12.80 -12.62
CA LYS A 174 -13.66 12.55 -12.21
C LYS A 174 -13.23 13.55 -11.13
N GLN A 175 -13.76 14.78 -11.17
CA GLN A 175 -13.47 15.80 -10.16
C GLN A 175 -14.00 15.40 -8.79
N LYS A 176 -15.19 14.82 -8.69
CA LYS A 176 -15.71 14.32 -7.40
C LYS A 176 -14.87 13.18 -6.83
N ILE A 177 -14.34 12.31 -7.70
CA ILE A 177 -13.43 11.24 -7.26
C ILE A 177 -12.14 11.86 -6.72
N ILE A 178 -11.54 12.79 -7.46
CA ILE A 178 -10.31 13.48 -7.04
C ILE A 178 -10.55 14.18 -5.69
N LEU A 179 -11.57 15.03 -5.58
CA LEU A 179 -11.90 15.75 -4.33
C LEU A 179 -12.15 14.80 -3.16
N GLY A 180 -12.83 13.67 -3.40
CA GLY A 180 -13.06 12.65 -2.38
C GLY A 180 -11.76 12.04 -1.86
N ASN A 181 -10.86 11.65 -2.76
CA ASN A 181 -9.55 11.10 -2.39
C ASN A 181 -8.65 12.16 -1.73
N GLN A 182 -8.68 13.41 -2.19
CA GLN A 182 -7.96 14.52 -1.55
C GLN A 182 -8.42 14.74 -0.10
N LYS A 183 -9.73 14.67 0.15
CA LYS A 183 -10.29 14.79 1.51
C LYS A 183 -9.82 13.65 2.41
N VAL A 184 -9.80 12.42 1.90
CA VAL A 184 -9.35 11.24 2.65
C VAL A 184 -7.86 11.35 2.97
N LEU A 185 -7.02 11.69 1.98
CA LEU A 185 -5.59 11.87 2.19
C LEU A 185 -5.28 13.01 3.16
N LYS A 186 -5.99 14.14 3.05
CA LYS A 186 -5.83 15.27 3.97
C LYS A 186 -6.05 14.87 5.42
N ALA A 187 -7.07 14.06 5.71
CA ALA A 187 -7.31 13.58 7.08
C ALA A 187 -6.12 12.74 7.58
N ARG A 188 -5.65 11.78 6.78
CA ARG A 188 -4.51 10.92 7.12
C ARG A 188 -3.20 11.69 7.33
N LEU A 189 -2.89 12.63 6.46
CA LEU A 189 -1.70 13.47 6.62
C LEU A 189 -1.81 14.41 7.81
N SER A 190 -3.02 14.83 8.19
CA SER A 190 -3.22 15.63 9.41
C SER A 190 -2.93 14.83 10.68
N ASP A 191 -3.37 13.56 10.71
CA ASP A 191 -3.04 12.64 11.81
C ASP A 191 -1.51 12.41 11.86
N ALA A 192 -0.87 12.18 10.72
CA ALA A 192 0.58 12.02 10.62
C ALA A 192 1.35 13.26 11.12
N VAL A 193 0.87 14.47 10.81
CA VAL A 193 1.43 15.72 11.36
C VAL A 193 1.34 15.74 12.88
N PHE A 194 0.19 15.36 13.44
CA PHE A 194 0.01 15.34 14.88
C PHE A 194 1.00 14.38 15.56
N PHE A 195 1.12 13.14 15.06
CA PHE A 195 2.05 12.15 15.59
C PHE A 195 3.51 12.62 15.49
N TYR A 196 3.90 13.12 14.31
CA TYR A 196 5.26 13.60 14.09
C TYR A 196 5.62 14.78 14.99
N GLU A 197 4.75 15.77 15.11
CA GLU A 197 4.96 16.92 16.01
C GLU A 197 4.97 16.52 17.49
N ASN A 198 4.22 15.48 17.87
CA ASN A 198 4.22 14.97 19.23
C ASN A 198 5.53 14.22 19.56
N ASP A 199 6.01 13.39 18.64
CA ASP A 199 7.28 12.68 18.75
C ASP A 199 8.47 13.64 18.86
N LEU A 200 8.48 14.72 18.08
CA LEU A 200 9.54 15.74 18.12
C LEU A 200 9.63 16.49 19.46
N LYS A 201 8.60 16.45 20.32
CA LYS A 201 8.66 17.06 21.67
C LYS A 201 9.54 16.27 22.63
N LYS A 202 9.82 15.00 22.35
CA LYS A 202 10.62 14.12 23.20
C LYS A 202 11.96 13.80 22.52
N PRO A 203 13.10 14.16 23.13
CA PRO A 203 14.41 13.75 22.61
C PRO A 203 14.53 12.22 22.59
N LEU A 204 15.17 11.68 21.55
CA LEU A 204 15.45 10.23 21.41
C LEU A 204 16.21 9.66 22.62
N ASP A 205 17.01 10.49 23.28
CA ASP A 205 17.83 10.18 24.46
C ASP A 205 17.02 9.69 25.66
N ASN A 206 15.75 10.10 25.73
CA ASN A 206 14.88 9.90 26.88
C ASN A 206 13.69 8.99 26.54
N ALA A 207 13.83 8.11 25.55
CA ALA A 207 12.81 7.12 25.25
C ALA A 207 12.60 6.19 26.46
N PRO A 208 11.38 6.03 26.99
CA PRO A 208 11.11 5.25 28.19
C PRO A 208 11.08 3.74 27.91
N LEU A 209 12.21 3.18 27.49
CA LEU A 209 12.33 1.76 27.08
C LEU A 209 12.03 0.76 28.22
N GLU A 210 12.04 1.22 29.47
CA GLU A 210 11.59 0.45 30.63
C GLU A 210 10.09 0.11 30.58
N SER A 211 9.27 0.84 29.82
CA SER A 211 7.83 0.55 29.71
C SER A 211 7.52 -0.59 28.73
N VAL A 212 8.50 -1.07 27.97
CA VAL A 212 8.31 -2.11 26.94
C VAL A 212 8.95 -3.41 27.40
N VAL A 213 8.12 -4.43 27.60
CA VAL A 213 8.58 -5.79 27.90
C VAL A 213 9.28 -6.35 26.66
N PHE A 214 10.51 -6.84 26.81
CA PHE A 214 11.23 -7.49 25.71
C PHE A 214 10.78 -8.94 25.55
N VAL A 215 11.01 -9.76 26.57
CA VAL A 215 10.60 -11.17 26.64
C VAL A 215 10.30 -11.48 28.10
N GLN A 216 9.25 -12.25 28.35
CA GLN A 216 8.89 -12.67 29.70
C GLN A 216 10.08 -13.38 30.38
N GLY A 217 10.47 -12.88 31.55
CA GLY A 217 11.63 -13.37 32.30
C GLY A 217 12.99 -12.79 31.89
N LEU A 218 13.07 -12.00 30.80
CA LEU A 218 14.33 -11.33 30.35
C LEU A 218 14.29 -9.80 30.46
N GLY A 219 13.25 -9.27 31.10
CA GLY A 219 13.08 -7.86 31.43
C GLY A 219 12.52 -7.01 30.29
N THR A 220 12.86 -5.74 30.34
CA THR A 220 12.41 -4.66 29.46
C THR A 220 13.38 -4.46 28.28
N LEU A 221 13.00 -3.61 27.32
CA LEU A 221 13.92 -3.17 26.27
C LEU A 221 15.10 -2.38 26.83
N LYS A 222 14.92 -1.66 27.94
CA LYS A 222 16.03 -1.00 28.65
C LYS A 222 17.03 -2.03 29.17
N ASP A 223 16.57 -3.10 29.81
CA ASP A 223 17.45 -4.16 30.31
C ASP A 223 18.21 -4.84 29.16
N LYS A 224 17.55 -5.02 28.00
CA LYS A 224 18.21 -5.53 26.79
C LYS A 224 19.27 -4.57 26.27
N MET A 225 18.95 -3.28 26.16
CA MET A 225 19.87 -2.23 25.72
C MET A 225 21.12 -2.18 26.61
N GLU A 226 20.98 -2.29 27.93
CA GLU A 226 22.10 -2.33 28.86
C GLU A 226 23.02 -3.55 28.61
N ARG A 227 22.44 -4.74 28.39
CA ARG A 227 23.20 -5.94 28.01
C ARG A 227 23.95 -5.76 26.69
N GLU A 228 23.28 -5.19 25.67
CA GLU A 228 23.90 -4.90 24.38
C GLU A 228 25.03 -3.88 24.51
N SER A 229 24.88 -2.86 25.37
CA SER A 229 25.91 -1.87 25.63
C SER A 229 27.17 -2.49 26.24
N ILE A 230 27.03 -3.49 27.12
CA ILE A 230 28.17 -4.22 27.70
C ILE A 230 28.91 -5.00 26.60
N ILE A 231 28.17 -5.73 25.76
CA ILE A 231 28.74 -6.52 24.66
C ILE A 231 29.44 -5.60 23.65
N ALA A 232 28.79 -4.51 23.26
CA ALA A 232 29.32 -3.57 22.28
C ALA A 232 30.61 -2.90 22.77
N GLN A 233 30.68 -2.50 24.04
CA GLN A 233 31.89 -1.95 24.64
C GLN A 233 33.03 -3.00 24.71
N TYR A 234 32.72 -4.24 25.11
CA TYR A 234 33.70 -5.32 25.12
C TYR A 234 34.28 -5.57 23.72
N LEU A 235 33.43 -5.63 22.69
CA LEU A 235 33.89 -5.81 21.31
C LEU A 235 34.73 -4.62 20.83
N THR A 236 34.34 -3.40 21.17
CA THR A 236 35.09 -2.18 20.83
C THR A 236 36.50 -2.20 21.43
N GLN A 237 36.64 -2.62 22.69
CA GLN A 237 37.95 -2.78 23.33
C GLN A 237 38.76 -3.92 22.71
N LYS A 238 38.14 -5.07 22.46
CA LYS A 238 38.80 -6.25 21.89
C LYS A 238 39.41 -5.98 20.52
N TYR A 239 38.75 -5.15 19.71
CA TYR A 239 39.20 -4.81 18.36
C TYR A 239 39.77 -3.38 18.26
N ALA A 240 40.24 -2.81 19.38
CA ALA A 240 40.74 -1.44 19.43
C ALA A 240 41.85 -1.16 18.39
N SER A 241 42.73 -2.14 18.13
CA SER A 241 43.81 -2.03 17.14
C SER A 241 43.34 -1.96 15.69
N SER A 242 42.09 -2.33 15.41
CA SER A 242 41.47 -2.29 14.07
C SER A 242 40.67 -1.00 13.84
N LEU A 243 40.57 -0.11 14.84
CA LEU A 243 39.82 1.13 14.73
C LEU A 243 40.64 2.23 14.05
N ASN A 244 40.02 2.96 13.13
CA ASN A 244 40.59 4.18 12.54
C ASN A 244 40.31 5.43 13.40
N MET A 245 40.14 5.28 14.71
CA MET A 245 39.86 6.38 15.65
C MET A 245 40.30 6.03 17.09
N PRO A 246 40.48 7.03 17.97
CA PRO A 246 40.81 6.80 19.37
C PRO A 246 39.78 5.93 20.09
N LEU A 247 40.25 5.04 20.97
CA LEU A 247 39.39 4.09 21.68
C LEU A 247 38.36 4.80 22.56
N GLU A 248 38.73 5.88 23.26
CA GLU A 248 37.78 6.60 24.12
C GLU A 248 36.61 7.15 23.31
N LYS A 249 36.90 7.74 22.14
CA LYS A 249 35.89 8.27 21.23
C LYS A 249 35.00 7.18 20.65
N ALA A 250 35.59 6.03 20.28
CA ALA A 250 34.82 4.89 19.79
C ALA A 250 33.84 4.35 20.86
N LEU A 251 34.29 4.24 22.12
CA LEU A 251 33.46 3.80 23.23
C LEU A 251 32.29 4.75 23.51
N GLU A 252 32.53 6.07 23.43
CA GLU A 252 31.47 7.08 23.56
C GLU A 252 30.42 6.94 22.46
N LEU A 253 30.85 6.85 21.20
CA LEU A 253 29.97 6.70 20.04
C LEU A 253 29.15 5.40 20.10
N VAL A 254 29.78 4.28 20.46
CA VAL A 254 29.10 2.99 20.56
C VAL A 254 28.08 2.99 21.68
N LYS A 255 28.43 3.52 22.86
CA LYS A 255 27.49 3.65 23.98
C LYS A 255 26.28 4.49 23.58
N ARG A 256 26.54 5.63 22.92
CA ARG A 256 25.49 6.51 22.41
C ARG A 256 24.61 5.82 21.38
N ALA A 257 25.20 5.12 20.41
CA ALA A 257 24.48 4.40 19.38
C ALA A 257 23.54 3.35 19.97
N VAL A 258 24.01 2.56 20.94
CA VAL A 258 23.18 1.56 21.63
C VAL A 258 22.01 2.22 22.37
N GLN A 259 22.25 3.36 23.03
CA GLN A 259 21.19 4.06 23.78
C GLN A 259 20.03 4.55 22.90
N ILE A 260 20.31 4.95 21.67
CA ILE A 260 19.28 5.49 20.76
C ILE A 260 18.76 4.46 19.76
N ALA A 261 19.38 3.29 19.64
CA ALA A 261 19.08 2.28 18.61
C ALA A 261 17.65 1.70 18.65
N LYS A 262 16.91 1.95 19.74
CA LYS A 262 15.54 1.48 19.95
C LYS A 262 14.59 2.57 20.44
N ALA A 263 15.06 3.82 20.46
CA ALA A 263 14.30 4.96 20.95
C ALA A 263 13.03 5.24 20.12
N ASP A 264 13.07 4.88 18.85
CA ASP A 264 12.01 5.03 17.86
C ASP A 264 10.80 4.12 18.09
N LEU A 265 10.97 2.98 18.78
CA LEU A 265 9.90 2.00 19.00
C LEU A 265 8.69 2.53 19.80
N LEU A 266 8.89 3.65 20.51
CA LEU A 266 7.84 4.32 21.28
C LEU A 266 7.32 5.58 20.59
N SER A 267 7.80 5.87 19.37
CA SER A 267 7.28 6.97 18.57
C SER A 267 5.91 6.60 18.02
N GLU A 268 4.99 7.57 18.06
CA GLU A 268 3.64 7.42 17.54
C GLU A 268 3.66 7.22 16.03
N VAL A 269 4.60 7.86 15.32
CA VAL A 269 4.82 7.64 13.88
C VAL A 269 5.19 6.19 13.59
N VAL A 270 6.18 5.60 14.30
CA VAL A 270 6.54 4.20 14.04
C VAL A 270 5.36 3.27 14.34
N TYR A 271 4.59 3.52 15.40
CA TYR A 271 3.42 2.70 15.71
C TYR A 271 2.31 2.79 14.65
N GLU A 272 2.04 3.98 14.10
CA GLU A 272 1.00 4.17 13.08
C GLU A 272 1.39 3.54 11.72
N PHE A 273 2.68 3.46 11.41
CA PHE A 273 3.18 3.02 10.10
C PHE A 273 3.95 1.68 10.11
N SER A 274 3.89 0.91 11.21
CA SER A 274 4.46 -0.46 11.32
C SER A 274 3.45 -1.59 11.13
#